data_AF-A0A1F3JUT4-F1
#
_entry.id   AF-A0A1F3JUT4-F1
#
_cell.length_a   1.000
_cell.length_b   1.000
_cell.length_c   1.000
_cell.angle_alpha   90.00
_cell.angle_beta   90.00
_cell.angle_gamma   90.00
#
_symmetry.space_group_name_H-M   'P 1'
#
loop_
_entity.id
_entity.type
_entity.pdbx_description
1 polymer ?
#
loop_
_entity_poly.entity_id
_entity_poly.type
_entity_poly.pdbx_seq_one_letter_code
_entity_poly.pdbx_strand_id
1 'polypeptide(L)'
;MNLKIQHKPVLIIGAILLCILTYSFITESLLSMIKRGQTISVVTEIIGFLIVVKGTALMVYGGYLLFIRTVALFLGSKTIYENIGLLRNPSTSKSDKRKIRKENINLLIETWKPSFVYLILAPSLIVIGAILINIAEGTIVF
;
A
#
# COMPACT_ATOMS: atom_id res chain seq x y z
N MET A 1 4.25 12.04 23.68
CA MET A 1 4.29 10.59 23.93
C MET A 1 4.90 9.93 22.70
N ASN A 2 6.11 9.37 22.82
CA ASN A 2 6.89 8.86 21.68
C ASN A 2 6.54 7.38 21.46
N LEU A 3 5.53 7.10 20.64
CA LEU A 3 5.16 5.73 20.28
C LEU A 3 6.26 5.14 19.41
N LYS A 4 7.21 4.43 20.03
CA LYS A 4 8.13 3.53 19.32
C LYS A 4 7.31 2.37 18.75
N ILE A 5 6.74 2.56 17.57
CA ILE A 5 6.08 1.50 16.81
C ILE A 5 7.18 0.52 16.43
N GLN A 6 7.13 -0.69 16.98
CA GLN A 6 8.10 -1.72 16.66
C GLN A 6 7.89 -2.16 15.21
N HIS A 7 8.79 -1.74 14.31
CA HIS A 7 8.75 -2.11 12.89
C HIS A 7 9.10 -3.59 12.63
N LYS A 8 9.67 -4.28 13.63
CA LYS A 8 10.19 -5.65 13.52
C LYS A 8 9.16 -6.70 13.05
N PRO A 9 7.95 -6.82 13.65
CA PRO A 9 6.97 -7.82 13.22
C PRO A 9 6.48 -7.62 11.77
N VAL A 10 6.33 -6.37 11.32
CA VAL A 10 5.90 -6.08 9.94
C VAL A 10 6.96 -6.52 8.93
N LEU A 11 8.23 -6.31 9.25
CA LEU A 11 9.36 -6.75 8.42
C LEU A 11 9.45 -8.28 8.35
N ILE A 12 9.22 -8.98 9.46
CA ILE A 12 9.24 -10.45 9.50
C ILE A 12 8.11 -11.02 8.64
N ILE A 13 6.89 -10.52 8.79
CA ILE A 13 5.73 -10.97 7.99
C ILE A 13 5.98 -10.69 6.51
N GLY A 14 6.48 -9.49 6.17
CA GLY A 14 6.83 -9.13 4.79
C GLY A 14 7.90 -10.04 4.20
N ALA A 15 8.94 -10.39 4.97
CA ALA A 15 9.98 -11.30 4.53
C ALA A 15 9.46 -12.72 4.29
N ILE A 16 8.63 -13.25 5.19
CA ILE A 16 7.99 -14.58 5.03
C ILE A 16 7.14 -14.60 3.77
N LEU A 17 6.29 -13.59 3.57
CA LEU A 17 5.44 -13.49 2.38
C LEU A 17 6.29 -13.45 1.10
N LEU A 18 7.36 -12.65 1.08
CA LEU A 18 8.27 -12.56 -0.05
C LEU A 18 8.93 -13.91 -0.35
N CYS A 19 9.41 -14.62 0.67
CA CYS A 19 10.00 -15.96 0.51
C CYS A 19 9.00 -16.95 -0.10
N ILE A 20 7.75 -16.96 0.37
CA ILE A 20 6.71 -17.83 -0.16
C ILE A 20 6.41 -17.52 -1.63
N LEU A 21 6.25 -16.23 -1.95
CA LEU A 21 5.97 -15.78 -3.32
C LEU A 21 7.13 -16.09 -4.27
N THR A 22 8.37 -15.83 -3.84
CA THR A 22 9.56 -16.16 -4.64
C THR A 22 9.71 -17.67 -4.83
N TYR A 23 9.41 -18.47 -3.81
CA TYR A 23 9.45 -19.92 -3.92
C TYR A 23 8.45 -20.43 -4.96
N SER A 24 7.17 -20.06 -4.84
CA SER A 24 6.12 -20.44 -5.82
C SER A 24 6.48 -19.97 -7.24
N PHE A 25 6.94 -18.72 -7.38
CA PHE A 25 7.40 -18.16 -8.66
C PHE A 25 8.51 -19.01 -9.30
N ILE A 26 9.53 -19.40 -8.53
CA ILE A 26 10.63 -20.22 -9.05
C ILE A 26 10.14 -21.61 -9.45
N THR A 27 9.37 -22.27 -8.59
CA THR A 27 9.03 -23.69 -8.79
C THR A 27 7.96 -23.91 -9.84
N GLU A 28 6.96 -23.03 -9.91
CA GLU A 28 5.78 -23.20 -10.76
C GLU A 28 5.97 -22.51 -12.12
N SER A 29 6.43 -21.26 -12.11
CA SER A 29 6.60 -20.48 -13.33
C SER A 29 8.00 -20.66 -13.93
N LEU A 30 9.05 -20.22 -13.23
CA LEU A 30 10.38 -20.10 -13.82
C LEU A 30 10.96 -21.43 -14.29
N LEU A 31 10.90 -22.46 -13.43
CA LEU A 31 11.48 -23.77 -13.70
C LEU A 31 10.73 -24.49 -14.84
N SER A 32 9.43 -24.26 -15.00
CA SER A 32 8.66 -24.82 -16.10
C SER A 32 9.03 -24.18 -17.45
N MET A 33 9.30 -22.87 -17.48
CA MET A 33 9.73 -22.15 -18.69
C MET A 33 11.17 -22.51 -19.09
N ILE A 34 12.07 -22.65 -18.10
CA ILE A 34 13.46 -23.10 -18.33
C ILE A 34 13.48 -24.49 -18.96
N LYS A 35 12.70 -25.43 -18.43
CA LYS A 35 12.58 -26.80 -18.99
C LYS A 35 12.08 -26.80 -20.44
N ARG A 36 11.30 -25.79 -20.83
CA ARG A 36 10.78 -25.61 -22.19
C ARG A 36 11.74 -24.84 -23.11
N GLY A 37 12.89 -24.38 -22.62
CA GLY A 37 13.87 -23.62 -23.40
C GLY A 37 13.42 -22.21 -23.79
N GLN A 38 12.40 -21.66 -23.13
CA GLN A 38 11.77 -20.38 -23.49
C GLN A 38 12.51 -19.18 -22.86
N THR A 39 13.71 -18.87 -23.33
CA THR A 39 14.57 -17.83 -22.74
C THR A 39 13.91 -16.44 -22.65
N ILE A 40 13.16 -16.04 -23.69
CA ILE A 40 12.48 -14.73 -23.71
C ILE A 40 11.35 -14.68 -22.67
N SER A 41 10.55 -15.74 -22.55
CA SER A 41 9.52 -15.86 -21.52
C SER A 41 10.13 -15.80 -20.13
N VAL A 42 11.21 -16.54 -19.87
CA VAL A 42 11.91 -16.51 -18.57
C VAL A 42 12.34 -15.09 -18.19
N VAL A 43 12.94 -14.34 -19.12
CA VAL A 43 13.39 -12.97 -18.84
C VAL A 43 12.21 -12.04 -18.57
N THR A 44 11.15 -12.14 -19.38
CA THR A 44 9.95 -11.29 -19.27
C THR A 44 9.22 -11.57 -17.96
N GLU A 45 9.13 -12.83 -17.57
CA GLU A 45 8.54 -13.33 -16.33
C GLU A 45 9.29 -12.81 -15.09
N ILE A 46 10.64 -12.83 -15.11
CA ILE A 46 11.47 -12.25 -14.05
C ILE A 46 11.22 -10.74 -13.93
N ILE A 47 11.18 -10.03 -15.05
CA ILE A 47 10.95 -8.58 -15.05
C ILE A 47 9.55 -8.28 -14.49
N GLY A 48 8.52 -9.01 -14.94
CA GLY A 48 7.16 -8.89 -14.46
C GLY A 48 7.06 -9.14 -12.96
N PHE A 49 7.66 -10.22 -12.45
CA PHE A 49 7.69 -10.54 -11.03
C PHE A 49 8.37 -9.44 -10.20
N LEU A 50 9.53 -8.92 -10.64
CA LEU A 50 10.21 -7.83 -9.94
C LEU A 50 9.36 -6.55 -9.88
N ILE A 51 8.61 -6.26 -10.94
CA ILE A 51 7.68 -5.12 -10.98
C ILE A 51 6.52 -5.34 -10.00
N VAL A 52 5.91 -6.55 -9.98
CA VAL A 52 4.84 -6.89 -9.02
C VAL A 52 5.35 -6.75 -7.59
N VAL A 53 6.50 -7.34 -7.25
CA VAL A 53 7.10 -7.25 -5.91
C VAL A 53 7.33 -5.80 -5.50
N LYS A 54 7.84 -4.95 -6.40
CA LYS A 54 8.00 -3.51 -6.14
C LYS A 54 6.66 -2.81 -5.92
N GLY A 55 5.66 -3.11 -6.75
CA GLY A 55 4.31 -2.57 -6.59
C GLY A 55 3.71 -2.96 -5.24
N THR A 56 3.78 -4.22 -4.85
CA THR A 56 3.33 -4.71 -3.54
C THR A 56 4.07 -4.02 -2.38
N ALA A 57 5.40 -3.86 -2.48
CA ALA A 57 6.18 -3.15 -1.46
C ALA A 57 5.74 -1.69 -1.30
N LEU A 58 5.46 -0.99 -2.41
CA LEU A 58 4.93 0.36 -2.38
C LEU A 58 3.53 0.43 -1.78
N MET A 59 2.66 -0.56 -2.07
CA MET A 59 1.33 -0.63 -1.48
C MET A 59 1.39 -0.76 0.05
N VAL A 60 2.23 -1.67 0.54
CA VAL A 60 2.46 -1.90 1.97
C VAL A 60 3.04 -0.65 2.62
N TYR A 61 4.04 -0.03 2.00
CA TYR A 61 4.63 1.21 2.49
C TYR A 61 3.63 2.37 2.54
N GLY A 62 2.82 2.54 1.50
CA GLY A 62 1.76 3.56 1.44
C GLY A 62 0.72 3.37 2.53
N GLY A 63 0.26 2.13 2.75
CA GLY A 63 -0.67 1.78 3.81
C GLY A 63 -0.07 2.01 5.21
N TYR A 64 1.18 1.62 5.41
CA TYR A 64 1.92 1.87 6.65
C TYR A 64 2.03 3.37 6.93
N LEU A 65 2.43 4.17 5.93
CA LEU A 65 2.55 5.62 6.08
C LEU A 65 1.21 6.27 6.41
N LEU A 66 0.13 5.83 5.75
CA LEU A 66 -1.23 6.28 6.04
C LEU A 66 -1.60 6.00 7.49
N PHE A 67 -1.33 4.78 7.97
CA PHE A 67 -1.62 4.39 9.35
C PHE A 67 -0.85 5.24 10.37
N ILE A 68 0.47 5.34 10.22
CA ILE A 68 1.33 6.12 11.14
C ILE A 68 0.91 7.58 11.22
N ARG A 69 0.68 8.21 10.06
CA ARG A 69 0.30 9.61 9.99
C ARG A 69 -1.09 9.85 10.59
N THR A 70 -2.01 8.92 10.39
CA THR A 70 -3.33 8.95 11.02
C THR A 70 -3.19 8.89 12.54
N VAL A 71 -2.42 7.93 13.06
CA VAL A 71 -2.15 7.79 14.50
C VAL A 71 -1.49 9.05 15.07
N ALA A 72 -0.50 9.61 14.37
CA ALA A 72 0.17 10.84 14.77
C ALA A 72 -0.79 12.04 14.79
N LEU A 73 -1.69 12.15 13.83
CA LEU A 73 -2.71 13.20 13.79
C LEU A 73 -3.65 13.07 15.00
N PHE A 74 -4.17 11.87 15.29
CA PHE A 74 -5.09 11.66 16.41
C PHE A 74 -4.43 11.81 17.78
N LEU A 75 -3.16 11.48 17.94
CA LEU A 75 -2.46 11.56 19.24
C LEU A 75 -1.70 12.87 19.45
N GLY A 76 -1.37 13.59 18.37
CA GLY A 76 -0.58 14.81 18.41
C GLY A 76 -1.37 16.09 18.13
N SER A 77 -2.55 16.00 17.50
CA SER A 77 -3.35 17.19 17.20
C SER A 77 -4.25 17.58 18.37
N LYS A 78 -3.87 18.66 19.05
CA LYS A 78 -4.73 19.32 20.04
C LYS A 78 -6.06 19.77 19.41
N THR A 79 -6.00 20.23 18.15
CA THR A 79 -7.15 20.68 17.36
C THR A 79 -8.18 19.58 17.15
N ILE A 80 -7.77 18.34 16.85
CA ILE A 80 -8.73 17.22 16.70
C ILE A 80 -9.42 16.91 18.03
N TYR A 81 -8.69 16.91 19.15
CA TYR A 81 -9.30 16.67 20.46
C TYR A 81 -10.31 17.77 20.84
N GLU A 82 -9.95 19.03 20.64
CA GLU A 82 -10.84 20.17 20.87
C GLU A 82 -12.10 20.08 19.96
N ASN A 83 -11.92 19.74 18.69
CA ASN A 83 -13.00 19.53 17.73
C ASN A 83 -13.93 18.37 18.12
N ILE A 84 -13.40 17.27 18.65
CA ILE A 84 -14.22 16.15 19.17
C ILE A 84 -15.07 16.63 20.37
N GLY A 85 -14.50 17.43 21.27
CA GLY A 85 -15.23 18.02 22.40
C GLY A 85 -16.39 18.90 21.94
N LEU A 86 -16.14 19.78 20.97
CA LEU A 86 -17.15 20.66 20.39
C LEU A 86 -18.24 19.90 19.62
N LEU A 87 -17.89 18.80 18.93
CA LEU A 87 -18.88 17.96 18.24
C LEU A 87 -19.82 17.23 19.21
N ARG A 88 -19.31 16.83 20.38
CA ARG A 88 -20.07 16.16 21.45
C ARG A 88 -20.92 17.13 22.28
N ASN A 89 -20.57 18.41 22.32
CA ASN A 89 -21.34 19.40 23.06
C ASN A 89 -22.73 19.62 22.41
N PRO A 90 -23.85 19.40 23.13
CA PRO A 90 -25.20 19.61 22.61
C PRO A 90 -25.50 21.08 22.31
N SER A 91 -24.82 22.02 22.97
CA SER A 91 -25.00 23.47 22.78
C SER A 91 -24.37 24.01 21.49
N THR A 92 -23.51 23.22 20.83
CA THR A 92 -22.89 23.64 19.57
C THR A 92 -23.89 23.57 18.42
N SER A 93 -24.03 24.67 17.68
CA SER A 93 -25.01 24.79 16.59
C SER A 93 -24.76 23.74 15.49
N LYS A 94 -25.82 23.37 14.76
CA LYS A 94 -25.71 22.43 13.64
C LYS A 94 -24.77 22.94 12.54
N SER A 95 -24.74 24.24 12.29
CA SER A 95 -23.84 24.87 11.31
C SER A 95 -22.38 24.78 11.73
N ASP A 96 -22.08 24.97 13.01
CA ASP A 96 -20.70 24.92 13.51
C ASP A 96 -20.19 23.49 13.53
N LYS A 97 -21.03 22.52 13.92
CA LYS A 97 -20.70 21.09 13.79
C LYS A 97 -20.37 20.69 12.35
N ARG A 98 -21.03 21.27 11.35
CA ARG A 98 -20.72 21.03 9.92
C ARG A 98 -19.36 21.61 9.55
N LYS A 99 -19.04 22.84 9.98
CA LYS A 99 -17.73 23.46 9.72
C LYS A 99 -16.59 22.65 10.34
N ILE A 100 -16.71 22.27 11.61
CA ILE A 100 -15.72 21.46 12.33
C ILE A 100 -15.51 20.10 11.66
N ARG A 101 -16.59 19.45 11.19
CA ARG A 101 -16.47 18.19 10.42
C ARG A 101 -15.68 18.39 9.13
N LYS A 102 -15.97 19.45 8.39
CA LYS A 102 -15.26 19.77 7.14
C LYS A 102 -13.77 20.02 7.40
N GLU A 103 -13.45 20.74 8.48
CA GLU A 103 -12.07 21.01 8.89
C GLU A 103 -11.32 19.74 9.29
N ASN A 104 -11.93 18.86 10.08
CA ASN A 104 -11.36 17.56 10.42
C ASN A 104 -11.13 16.68 9.18
N ILE A 105 -12.06 16.68 8.22
CA ILE A 105 -11.90 15.95 6.95
C ILE A 105 -10.72 16.51 6.16
N ASN A 106 -10.60 17.83 6.05
CA ASN A 106 -9.49 18.46 5.34
C ASN A 106 -8.14 18.09 5.98
N LEU A 107 -8.03 18.14 7.31
CA LEU A 107 -6.83 17.72 8.03
C LEU A 107 -6.46 16.25 7.75
N LEU A 108 -7.46 15.35 7.72
CA LEU A 108 -7.23 13.95 7.35
C LEU A 108 -6.73 13.81 5.92
N ILE A 109 -7.36 14.51 4.97
CA ILE A 109 -6.98 14.45 3.55
C ILE A 109 -5.55 14.97 3.35
N GLU A 110 -5.19 16.10 3.95
CA GLU A 110 -3.82 16.65 3.87
C GLU A 110 -2.80 15.69 4.46
N THR A 111 -3.15 15.04 5.56
CA THR A 111 -2.32 14.03 6.22
C THR A 111 -2.11 12.79 5.34
N TRP A 112 -3.15 12.37 4.60
CA TRP A 112 -3.13 11.18 3.74
C TRP A 112 -2.58 11.42 2.33
N LYS A 113 -2.58 12.66 1.84
CA LYS A 113 -2.13 13.04 0.48
C LYS A 113 -0.81 12.38 0.04
N PRO A 114 0.28 12.38 0.83
CA PRO A 114 1.52 11.73 0.42
C PRO A 114 1.43 10.19 0.41
N SER A 115 0.58 9.59 1.24
CA SER A 115 0.34 8.14 1.22
C SER A 115 -0.43 7.71 -0.03
N PHE A 116 -1.36 8.54 -0.51
CA PHE A 116 -2.15 8.23 -1.71
C PHE A 116 -1.29 8.10 -2.97
N VAL A 117 -0.18 8.83 -3.09
CA VAL A 117 0.75 8.68 -4.22
C VAL A 117 1.21 7.24 -4.35
N TYR A 118 1.64 6.63 -3.24
CA TYR A 118 2.06 5.24 -3.23
C TYR A 118 0.90 4.27 -3.46
N LEU A 119 -0.27 4.55 -2.88
CA LEU A 119 -1.45 3.70 -3.05
C LEU A 119 -2.05 3.72 -4.46
N ILE A 120 -1.75 4.76 -5.25
CA ILE A 120 -2.14 4.84 -6.67
C ILE A 120 -1.07 4.21 -7.57
N LEU A 121 0.22 4.51 -7.32
CA LEU A 121 1.31 3.98 -8.13
C LEU A 121 1.47 2.46 -7.98
N ALA A 122 1.21 1.92 -6.79
CA ALA A 122 1.38 0.50 -6.51
C ALA A 122 0.46 -0.40 -7.37
N PRO A 123 -0.87 -0.19 -7.44
CA PRO A 123 -1.74 -0.92 -8.35
C PRO A 123 -1.28 -0.85 -9.80
N SER A 124 -0.86 0.33 -10.29
CA SER A 124 -0.38 0.48 -11.66
C SER A 124 0.83 -0.41 -11.94
N LEU A 125 1.81 -0.45 -11.03
CA LEU A 125 2.96 -1.34 -11.15
C LEU A 125 2.54 -2.81 -11.11
N ILE A 126 1.66 -3.20 -10.17
CA ILE A 126 1.18 -4.58 -10.08
C ILE A 126 0.50 -5.01 -11.39
N VAL A 127 -0.35 -4.16 -11.95
CA VAL A 127 -1.02 -4.43 -13.24
C VAL A 127 -0.01 -4.56 -14.38
N ILE A 128 0.96 -3.65 -14.49
CA ILE A 128 2.01 -3.73 -15.52
C ILE A 128 2.81 -5.03 -15.38
N GLY A 129 3.23 -5.37 -14.16
CA GLY A 129 3.98 -6.59 -13.89
C GLY A 129 3.17 -7.85 -14.21
N ALA A 130 1.88 -7.88 -13.87
CA ALA A 130 0.98 -9.00 -14.18
C ALA A 130 0.75 -9.15 -15.70
N ILE A 131 0.63 -8.05 -16.43
CA ILE A 131 0.54 -8.09 -17.90
C ILE A 131 1.80 -8.72 -18.51
N LEU A 132 2.99 -8.33 -18.02
CA LEU A 132 4.25 -8.90 -18.51
C LEU A 132 4.35 -10.42 -18.23
N ILE A 133 3.93 -10.87 -17.05
CA ILE A 133 3.86 -12.30 -16.70
C ILE A 133 2.92 -13.04 -17.64
N ASN A 134 1.71 -12.53 -17.85
CA ASN A 134 0.73 -13.16 -18.75
C ASN A 134 1.21 -13.21 -20.22
N ILE A 135 1.93 -12.19 -20.67
CA ILE A 135 2.57 -12.21 -22.00
C ILE A 135 3.65 -13.30 -22.05
N ALA A 136 4.47 -13.45 -21.00
CA ALA A 136 5.51 -14.47 -20.94
C ALA A 136 4.95 -15.90 -20.99
N GLU A 137 3.80 -16.12 -20.35
CA GLU A 137 3.08 -17.40 -20.35
C GLU A 137 2.33 -17.70 -21.65
N GLY A 138 2.20 -16.70 -22.54
CA GLY A 138 1.43 -16.82 -23.78
C GLY A 138 -0.09 -16.87 -23.55
N THR A 139 -0.57 -16.42 -22.40
CA THR A 139 -2.00 -16.39 -22.06
C THR A 139 -2.71 -15.16 -22.63
N ILE A 140 -1.98 -14.10 -22.98
CA ILE A 140 -2.48 -12.95 -23.74
C ILE A 140 -1.86 -13.00 -25.15
N VAL A 141 -2.69 -13.26 -26.15
CA VAL A 141 -2.35 -13.14 -27.57
C VAL A 141 -2.98 -11.85 -28.08
N PHE A 142 -2.16 -10.92 -28.59
CA PHE A 142 -2.63 -9.71 -29.28
C PHE A 142 -3.04 -10.03 -30.71
#